data_AF-A0A6B3G7L2-F1
#
_entry.id   AF-A0A6B3G7L2-F1
#
_cell.length_a   1.000
_cell.length_b   1.000
_cell.length_c   1.000
_cell.angle_alpha   90.00
_cell.angle_beta   90.00
_cell.angle_gamma   90.00
#
_symmetry.space_group_name_H-M   'P 1'
#
loop_
_entity.id
_entity.type
_entity.pdbx_description
1 polymer ?
#
loop_
_entity_poly.entity_id
_entity_poly.type
_entity_poly.pdbx_seq_one_letter_code
_entity_poly.pdbx_strand_id
1 'polypeptide(L)'
;AKYPQLKGKSAMFMTHVDPNDVSEVGFYTTHDTRTQFFQDLGMKIPGSIAKASEGTDKFALTKSAEQIDAFDDVDIITGYGDDTGELLKTITKDPLLSKIPAVER
;
A
#
# COMPACT_ATOMS: atom_id res chain seq x y z
N ALA A 1 -17.20 -17.38 0.70
CA ALA A 1 -16.78 -16.13 1.37
C ALA A 1 -17.77 -15.03 1.03
N LYS A 2 -18.05 -14.10 1.94
CA LYS A 2 -19.01 -12.99 1.74
C LYS A 2 -18.56 -12.00 0.65
N TYR A 3 -17.25 -11.96 0.36
CA TYR A 3 -16.63 -11.09 -0.64
C TYR A 3 -15.68 -11.88 -1.55
N PRO A 4 -16.18 -12.66 -2.52
CA PRO A 4 -15.36 -13.50 -3.39
C PRO A 4 -14.38 -12.69 -4.26
N GLN A 5 -14.69 -11.43 -4.56
CA GLN A 5 -13.87 -10.55 -5.38
C GLN A 5 -12.52 -10.18 -4.75
N LEU A 6 -12.36 -10.32 -3.43
CA LEU A 6 -11.10 -10.05 -2.73
C LEU A 6 -10.14 -11.25 -2.78
N LYS A 7 -10.67 -12.45 -3.02
CA LYS A 7 -9.90 -13.68 -2.93
C LYS A 7 -8.74 -13.65 -3.93
N GLY A 8 -7.52 -13.80 -3.41
CA GLY A 8 -6.30 -13.88 -4.22
C GLY A 8 -5.77 -12.54 -4.73
N LYS A 9 -6.45 -11.41 -4.48
CA LYS A 9 -5.92 -10.07 -4.76
C LYS A 9 -4.77 -9.76 -3.80
N SER A 10 -3.75 -9.05 -4.28
CA SER A 10 -2.68 -8.55 -3.42
C SER A 10 -3.11 -7.23 -2.76
N ALA A 11 -2.82 -7.06 -1.47
CA ALA A 11 -3.11 -5.81 -0.77
C ALA A 11 -1.93 -5.33 0.08
N MET A 12 -1.68 -4.04 0.01
CA MET A 12 -0.77 -3.36 0.93
C MET A 12 -1.52 -2.32 1.77
N PHE A 13 -0.93 -2.01 2.92
CA PHE A 13 -1.39 -0.92 3.77
C PHE A 13 -0.33 0.19 3.76
N MET A 14 -0.66 1.33 3.16
CA MET A 14 0.12 2.57 3.26
C MET A 14 -0.06 3.17 4.65
N THR A 15 1.04 3.51 5.31
CA THR A 15 1.02 4.10 6.65
C THR A 15 0.43 5.51 6.61
N HIS A 16 0.67 6.32 7.64
CA HIS A 16 0.38 7.74 7.52
C HIS A 16 1.21 8.33 6.37
N VAL A 17 0.54 9.01 5.44
CA VAL A 17 1.13 9.80 4.37
C VAL A 17 0.67 11.23 4.59
N ASP A 18 1.62 12.17 4.65
CA ASP A 18 1.30 13.58 4.76
C ASP A 18 0.74 14.05 3.41
N PRO A 19 -0.50 14.57 3.34
CA PRO A 19 -1.04 15.08 2.09
C PRO A 19 -0.26 16.28 1.54
N ASN A 20 0.60 16.91 2.33
CA ASN A 20 1.49 18.00 1.90
C ASN A 20 2.86 17.51 1.41
N ASP A 21 3.24 16.27 1.74
CA ASP A 21 4.52 15.67 1.35
C ASP A 21 4.35 14.18 1.03
N VAL A 22 4.22 13.92 -0.26
CA VAL A 22 4.12 12.57 -0.83
C VAL A 22 5.43 12.09 -1.46
N SER A 23 6.56 12.71 -1.10
CA SER A 23 7.89 12.32 -1.60
C SER A 23 8.32 10.92 -1.16
N GLU A 24 7.68 10.39 -0.12
CA GLU A 24 7.91 9.05 0.38
C GLU A 24 6.58 8.30 0.62
N VAL A 25 6.60 7.00 0.34
CA VAL A 25 5.51 6.06 0.61
C VAL A 25 5.89 5.19 1.80
N GLY A 26 5.24 5.42 2.93
CA GLY A 26 5.31 4.51 4.06
C GLY A 26 4.37 3.32 3.90
N PHE A 27 4.81 2.12 4.28
CA PHE A 27 4.00 0.90 4.25
C PHE A 27 4.28 -0.03 5.43
N TYR A 28 3.29 -0.85 5.79
CA TYR A 28 3.44 -1.87 6.82
C TYR A 28 4.05 -3.17 6.28
N THR A 29 4.96 -3.77 7.04
CA THR A 29 5.62 -5.04 6.71
C THR A 29 4.73 -6.23 7.05
N THR A 30 5.19 -7.44 6.73
CA THR A 30 4.53 -8.70 7.16
C THR A 30 4.50 -8.91 8.68
N HIS A 31 5.25 -8.09 9.43
CA HIS A 31 5.30 -8.14 10.90
C HIS A 31 4.18 -7.33 11.55
N ASP A 32 3.41 -6.55 10.77
CA ASP A 32 2.28 -5.78 11.27
C ASP A 32 0.95 -6.54 11.15
N THR A 33 0.12 -6.46 12.19
CA THR A 33 -1.16 -7.17 12.25
C THR A 33 -2.18 -6.69 11.23
N ARG A 34 -2.11 -5.42 10.77
CA ARG A 34 -3.00 -4.90 9.72
C ARG A 34 -2.70 -5.55 8.37
N THR A 35 -1.42 -5.81 8.09
CA THR A 35 -1.00 -6.55 6.89
C THR A 35 -1.44 -8.01 6.99
N GLN A 36 -1.25 -8.66 8.14
CA GLN A 36 -1.65 -10.05 8.38
C GLN A 36 -3.16 -10.26 8.21
N PHE A 37 -3.97 -9.28 8.64
CA PHE A 37 -5.43 -9.33 8.52
C PHE A 37 -5.92 -9.52 7.08
N PHE A 38 -5.18 -9.06 6.06
CA PHE A 38 -5.55 -9.30 4.66
C PHE A 38 -5.58 -10.79 4.30
N GLN A 39 -4.71 -11.60 4.91
CA GLN A 39 -4.70 -13.05 4.67
C GLN A 39 -5.94 -13.72 5.25
N ASP A 40 -6.45 -13.25 6.38
CA ASP A 40 -7.71 -13.72 6.97
C ASP A 40 -8.92 -13.42 6.07
N LEU A 41 -8.83 -12.34 5.29
CA LEU A 41 -9.82 -11.98 4.27
C LEU A 41 -9.66 -12.79 2.97
N GLY A 42 -8.66 -13.68 2.88
CA GLY A 42 -8.36 -14.50 1.70
C GLY A 42 -7.57 -13.75 0.62
N MET A 43 -6.98 -12.61 0.96
CA MET A 43 -6.10 -11.83 0.08
C MET A 43 -4.65 -12.32 0.22
N LYS A 44 -3.75 -11.76 -0.58
CA LYS A 44 -2.31 -12.08 -0.56
C LYS A 44 -1.51 -10.86 -0.15
N ILE A 45 -0.36 -11.11 0.48
CA ILE A 45 0.67 -10.08 0.62
C ILE A 45 1.39 -9.95 -0.74
N PRO A 46 1.57 -8.74 -1.28
CA PRO A 46 2.39 -8.52 -2.48
C PRO A 46 3.82 -9.02 -2.26
N GLY A 47 4.44 -9.53 -3.32
CA GLY A 47 5.81 -10.06 -3.24
C GLY A 47 6.82 -8.98 -2.91
N SER A 48 6.60 -7.75 -3.38
CA SER A 48 7.37 -6.56 -3.02
C SER A 48 7.43 -6.31 -1.52
N ILE A 49 6.28 -6.35 -0.84
CA ILE A 49 6.15 -6.14 0.61
C ILE A 49 6.76 -7.31 1.38
N ALA A 50 6.51 -8.55 0.95
CA ALA A 50 7.11 -9.73 1.57
C ALA A 50 8.65 -9.67 1.54
N LYS A 51 9.22 -9.36 0.37
CA LYS A 51 10.67 -9.22 0.19
C LYS A 51 11.26 -8.08 1.02
N ALA A 52 10.59 -6.93 1.08
CA ALA A 52 11.03 -5.82 1.91
C ALA A 52 11.02 -6.19 3.41
N SER A 53 10.10 -7.06 3.82
CA SER A 53 9.95 -7.49 5.21
C SER A 53 11.00 -8.50 5.66
N GLU A 54 11.56 -9.32 4.76
CA GLU A 54 12.64 -10.27 5.08
C GLU A 54 13.92 -9.58 5.57
N GLY A 55 14.14 -8.33 5.17
CA GLY A 55 15.34 -7.56 5.53
C GLY A 55 15.26 -6.80 6.85
N THR A 56 14.19 -6.95 7.64
CA THR A 56 13.97 -6.14 8.83
C THR A 56 13.07 -6.80 9.88
N ASP A 57 13.24 -6.41 11.15
CA ASP A 57 12.29 -6.70 12.23
C ASP A 57 11.28 -5.56 12.47
N LYS A 58 11.34 -4.48 11.67
CA LYS A 58 10.44 -3.33 11.80
C LYS A 58 9.05 -3.66 11.26
N PHE A 59 8.02 -3.14 11.93
CA PHE A 59 6.62 -3.24 11.48
C PHE A 59 6.27 -2.29 10.33
N ALA A 60 7.05 -1.23 10.13
CA ALA A 60 6.86 -0.25 9.07
C ALA A 60 8.18 0.11 8.38
N LEU A 61 8.09 0.37 7.09
CA LEU A 61 9.18 0.83 6.24
C LEU A 61 8.69 2.00 5.38
N THR A 62 9.64 2.73 4.82
CA THR A 62 9.39 3.85 3.91
C THR A 62 10.20 3.68 2.65
N LYS A 63 9.66 4.15 1.52
CA LYS A 63 10.33 4.13 0.23
C LYS A 63 10.12 5.45 -0.52
N SER A 64 11.15 5.93 -1.21
CA SER A 64 11.03 7.13 -2.06
C SER A 64 9.97 6.93 -3.14
N ALA A 65 9.20 7.97 -3.43
CA ALA A 65 8.25 8.04 -4.54
C ALA A 65 8.91 7.90 -5.91
N GLU A 66 10.23 8.07 -6.00
CA GLU A 66 10.98 7.78 -7.24
C GLU A 66 11.07 6.28 -7.54
N GLN A 67 10.75 5.42 -6.56
CA GLN A 67 10.81 3.96 -6.67
C GLN A 67 9.43 3.30 -6.54
N ILE A 68 8.40 3.96 -7.09
CA ILE A 68 6.99 3.54 -7.10
C ILE A 68 6.74 2.25 -7.89
N ASP A 69 7.63 1.93 -8.83
CA ASP A 69 7.65 0.68 -9.60
C ASP A 69 7.72 -0.58 -8.72
N ALA A 70 8.25 -0.44 -7.49
CA ALA A 70 8.23 -1.55 -6.54
C ALA A 70 6.83 -1.91 -6.03
N PHE A 71 5.81 -1.10 -6.27
CA PHE A 71 4.43 -1.38 -5.88
C PHE A 71 3.55 -1.83 -7.05
N ASP A 72 4.15 -2.16 -8.21
CA ASP A 72 3.42 -2.60 -9.41
C ASP A 72 2.64 -3.91 -9.21
N ASP A 73 3.06 -4.75 -8.26
CA ASP A 73 2.45 -6.03 -7.93
C ASP A 73 1.29 -5.92 -6.92
N VAL A 74 0.88 -4.70 -6.58
CA VAL A 74 -0.21 -4.39 -5.66
C VAL A 74 -1.52 -4.20 -6.43
N ASP A 75 -2.54 -4.98 -6.08
CA ASP A 75 -3.89 -4.80 -6.64
C ASP A 75 -4.69 -3.74 -5.87
N ILE A 76 -4.53 -3.70 -4.53
CA ILE A 76 -5.30 -2.84 -3.63
C ILE A 76 -4.35 -2.13 -2.66
N ILE A 77 -4.47 -0.80 -2.63
CA ILE A 77 -3.84 0.04 -1.60
C ILE A 77 -4.93 0.43 -0.60
N THR A 78 -4.64 0.18 0.67
CA THR A 78 -5.44 0.68 1.80
C THR A 78 -4.59 1.65 2.60
N GLY A 79 -5.20 2.64 3.23
CA GLY A 79 -4.49 3.63 4.01
C GLY A 79 -5.40 4.46 4.88
N TYR A 80 -4.80 5.32 5.69
CA TYR A 80 -5.54 6.35 6.42
C TYR A 80 -5.87 7.51 5.50
N GLY A 81 -6.98 8.19 5.78
CA GLY A 81 -7.41 9.37 5.05
C GLY A 81 -8.50 10.11 5.82
N ASP A 82 -8.86 11.29 5.33
CA ASP A 82 -9.97 12.08 5.85
C ASP A 82 -11.27 11.77 5.09
N ASP A 83 -12.37 12.33 5.57
CA ASP A 83 -13.68 12.22 4.93
C ASP A 83 -13.78 13.04 3.63
N THR A 84 -12.91 14.05 3.46
CA THR A 84 -12.88 14.91 2.28
C THR A 84 -12.15 14.28 1.08
N GLY A 85 -11.37 13.23 1.33
CA GLY A 85 -10.53 12.54 0.34
C GLY A 85 -9.37 13.40 -0.16
N GLU A 86 -8.84 14.31 0.66
CA GLU A 86 -7.75 15.21 0.28
C GLU A 86 -6.51 14.42 -0.13
N LEU A 87 -6.10 13.46 0.71
CA LEU A 87 -4.94 12.61 0.42
C LEU A 87 -5.09 11.84 -0.89
N LEU A 88 -6.28 11.28 -1.15
CA LEU A 88 -6.52 10.55 -2.39
C LEU A 88 -6.38 11.49 -3.60
N LYS A 89 -6.92 12.71 -3.53
CA LYS A 89 -6.77 13.71 -4.59
C LYS A 89 -5.31 14.09 -4.82
N THR A 90 -4.52 14.23 -3.75
CA THR A 90 -3.08 14.49 -3.85
C THR A 90 -2.38 13.33 -4.56
N ILE A 91 -2.58 12.10 -4.09
CA ILE A 91 -1.96 10.89 -4.65
C ILE A 91 -2.32 10.71 -6.14
N THR A 92 -3.59 10.88 -6.51
CA THR A 92 -4.05 10.71 -7.90
C THR A 92 -3.52 11.81 -8.83
N LYS A 93 -3.20 13.01 -8.31
CA LYS A 93 -2.64 14.12 -9.12
C LYS A 93 -1.12 14.15 -9.13
N ASP A 94 -0.46 13.44 -8.21
CA ASP A 94 0.98 13.40 -8.12
C ASP A 94 1.59 12.71 -9.36
N PRO A 95 2.61 13.29 -10.00
CA PRO A 95 3.18 12.75 -11.25
C PRO A 95 3.83 11.38 -11.09
N LEU A 96 4.22 10.97 -9.88
CA LEU A 96 4.86 9.68 -9.60
C LEU A 96 3.84 8.69 -9.02
N LEU A 97 3.14 9.06 -7.93
CA LEU A 97 2.21 8.13 -7.27
C LEU A 97 1.01 7.76 -8.15
N SER A 98 0.58 8.65 -9.04
CA SER A 98 -0.47 8.34 -10.03
C SER A 98 -0.07 7.25 -11.03
N LYS A 99 1.22 6.88 -11.09
CA LYS A 99 1.73 5.81 -11.96
C LYS A 99 1.72 4.44 -11.29
N ILE A 100 1.42 4.36 -9.99
CA ILE A 100 1.20 3.07 -9.35
C ILE A 100 -0.08 2.46 -9.95
N PRO A 101 -0.04 1.23 -10.48
CA PRO A 101 -1.21 0.64 -11.16
C PRO A 101 -2.47 0.57 -10.29
N ALA A 102 -2.34 0.45 -8.96
CA ALA A 102 -3.48 0.47 -8.03
C ALA A 102 -4.12 1.86 -7.85
N VAL A 103 -3.42 2.94 -8.20
CA VAL A 103 -3.91 4.33 -8.13
C VAL A 103 -4.53 4.76 -9.46
N GLU A 104 -4.01 4.25 -10.59
CA GLU A 104 -4.47 4.60 -11.94
C GLU A 104 -5.86 4.02 -12.31
N ARG A 105 -6.22 2.86 -11.73
CA ARG A 105 -7.38 2.03 -12.11
C ARG A 105 -8.74 2.57 -11.66
#